data_AF-A0A453N2V8-F1
#
_entry.id   AF-A0A453N2V8-F1
#
_cell.length_a   1.000
_cell.length_b   1.000
_cell.length_c   1.000
_cell.angle_alpha   90.00
_cell.angle_beta   90.00
_cell.angle_gamma   90.00
#
_symmetry.space_group_name_H-M   'P 1'
#
loop_
_entity.id
_entity.type
_entity.pdbx_description
1 polymer ?
#
loop_
_entity_poly.entity_id
_entity_poly.type
_entity_poly.pdbx_seq_one_letter_code
_entity_poly.pdbx_strand_id
1 'polypeptide(L)' 'MEVFRKFYHLAGENFHEINKAFISLLPKKEAAIEVQHFRPISLINSVVKLITKVLSMRLAAII' A
#
# COMPACT_ATOMS: atom_id res chain seq x y z
N MET A 1 -1.35 -6.21 19.79
CA MET A 1 -1.91 -6.02 18.42
C MET A 1 -2.91 -4.85 18.41
N GLU A 2 -2.50 -3.68 18.89
CA GLU A 2 -3.42 -2.55 19.07
C GLU A 2 -3.80 -1.86 17.76
N VAL A 3 -2.86 -1.74 16.83
CA VAL A 3 -3.09 -1.16 15.48
C VAL A 3 -4.12 -1.98 14.69
N PHE A 4 -4.00 -3.31 14.70
CA PHE A 4 -4.96 -4.20 14.04
C PHE A 4 -6.33 -4.16 14.69
N ARG A 5 -6.40 -4.03 16.02
CA ARG A 5 -7.66 -3.87 16.75
C ARG A 5 -8.35 -2.56 16.37
N LYS A 6 -7.62 -1.44 16.37
CA LYS A 6 -8.13 -0.13 15.93
C LYS A 6 -8.60 -0.16 14.47
N PHE A 7 -7.85 -0.81 13.58
CA PHE A 7 -8.24 -1.00 12.18
C PHE A 7 -9.52 -1.83 12.04
N TYR A 8 -9.61 -2.95 12.76
CA TYR A 8 -10.78 -3.83 12.73
C TYR A 8 -12.06 -3.15 13.23
N HIS A 9 -11.96 -2.37 14.31
CA HIS A 9 -13.10 -1.63 14.85
C HIS A 9 -13.39 -0.30 14.11
N LEU A 10 -12.64 0.00 13.04
CA LEU A 10 -12.69 1.30 12.35
C LEU A 10 -12.56 2.50 13.31
N ALA A 11 -11.93 2.28 14.47
CA ALA A 11 -12.02 3.15 15.65
C ALA A 11 -10.91 4.22 15.67
N GLY A 12 -10.42 4.64 14.51
CA GLY A 12 -9.35 5.62 14.37
C GLY A 12 -9.85 6.92 13.79
N GLU A 13 -9.84 8.00 14.58
CA GLU A 13 -9.74 9.33 13.99
C GLU A 13 -8.45 9.37 13.15
N ASN A 14 -8.52 9.91 11.93
CA ASN A 14 -7.42 10.07 10.96
C ASN A 14 -7.02 8.88 10.07
N PHE A 15 -7.87 7.85 9.87
CA PHE A 15 -7.59 6.86 8.81
C PHE A 15 -7.64 7.40 7.37
N HIS A 16 -8.05 8.66 7.17
CA HIS A 16 -7.88 9.31 5.87
C HIS A 16 -6.40 9.42 5.46
N GLU A 17 -5.48 9.59 6.41
CA GLU A 17 -4.05 9.72 6.11
C GLU A 17 -3.43 8.44 5.58
N ILE A 18 -3.92 7.26 5.99
CA ILE A 18 -3.43 5.99 5.46
C ILE A 18 -3.94 5.69 4.04
N ASN A 19 -4.94 6.44 3.55
CA ASN A 19 -5.43 6.35 2.18
C ASN A 19 -4.59 7.18 1.20
N LYS A 20 -3.62 7.96 1.68
CA LYS A 20 -2.69 8.70 0.83
C LYS A 20 -1.55 7.80 0.35
N ALA A 21 -1.11 8.02 -0.89
CA ALA A 21 0.02 7.34 -1.48
C ALA A 21 0.85 8.33 -2.32
N PHE A 22 2.17 8.18 -2.30
CA PHE A 22 3.02 8.84 -3.28
C PHE A 22 3.11 7.97 -4.53
N ILE A 23 2.82 8.55 -5.69
CA ILE A 23 3.07 7.89 -6.97
C ILE A 23 4.51 8.16 -7.38
N SER A 24 5.31 7.11 -7.47
CA SER A 24 6.69 7.18 -7.96
C SER A 24 6.78 6.54 -9.34
N LEU A 25 7.49 7.19 -10.26
CA LEU A 25 7.68 6.73 -11.62
C LEU A 25 9.03 6.00 -11.71
N LEU A 26 9.00 4.68 -11.83
CA LEU A 26 10.22 3.90 -12.03
C LEU A 26 10.53 3.78 -13.53
N PRO A 27 11.74 4.14 -13.99
CA PRO A 27 12.11 4.00 -15.39
C PRO A 27 12.16 2.52 -15.78
N LYS A 28 11.60 2.16 -16.95
CA LYS A 28 11.72 0.81 -17.52
C LYS A 28 12.99 0.63 -18.36
N LYS A 29 13.63 1.74 -18.77
CA LYS A 29 14.85 1.80 -19.59
C LYS A 29 15.72 2.97 -19.15
N GLU A 30 17.02 2.91 -19.43
CA GLU A 30 18.01 3.91 -18.98
C GLU A 30 17.72 5.33 -19.48
N ALA A 31 17.24 5.48 -20.72
CA ALA A 31 16.87 6.77 -21.32
C ALA A 31 15.34 6.96 -21.40
N ALA A 32 14.65 6.85 -20.26
CA ALA A 32 13.21 7.06 -20.19
C ALA A 32 12.86 8.56 -20.29
N ILE A 33 12.15 8.95 -21.37
CA ILE A 33 11.78 10.36 -21.64
C ILE A 33 10.26 10.55 -21.52
N GLU A 34 9.50 9.81 -22.32
CA GLU A 34 8.03 9.85 -22.28
C GLU A 34 7.44 9.12 -21.06
N VAL A 35 6.26 9.55 -20.63
CA VAL A 35 5.52 8.95 -19.49
C VAL A 35 5.33 7.43 -19.65
N GLN A 36 5.08 6.96 -20.87
CA GLN A 36 4.90 5.54 -21.17
C GLN A 36 6.17 4.69 -20.92
N HIS A 37 7.35 5.31 -20.80
CA HIS A 37 8.59 4.62 -20.45
C HIS A 37 8.72 4.33 -18.95
N PHE A 38 7.83 4.86 -18.12
CA PHE A 38 7.85 4.65 -16.68
C PHE A 38 6.78 3.63 -16.27
N ARG A 39 7.05 2.93 -15.18
CA ARG A 39 6.07 2.14 -14.44
C ARG A 39 5.69 2.94 -13.19
N PRO A 40 4.42 3.37 -13.04
CA PRO A 40 3.99 3.97 -11.78
C PRO A 40 3.95 2.89 -10.68
N ILE A 41 4.45 3.24 -9.50
CA ILE A 41 4.26 2.46 -8.28
C ILE A 41 3.63 3.34 -7.19
N SER A 42 2.78 2.73 -6.38
CA SER A 42 2.17 3.40 -5.23
C SER A 42 3.00 3.13 -3.97
N LEU A 43 3.62 4.18 -3.43
CA LEU A 43 4.26 4.15 -2.13
C LEU A 43 3.23 4.49 -1.06
N ILE A 44 2.59 3.43 -0.54
CA ILE A 44 1.57 3.52 0.52
C ILE A 44 2.21 3.47 1.92
N ASN A 45 1.44 3.87 2.94
CA ASN A 45 1.83 3.80 4.35
C ASN A 45 2.22 2.37 4.77
N SER A 46 3.31 2.24 5.54
CA SER A 46 3.83 0.93 6.00
C SER A 46 2.83 0.15 6.87
N VAL A 47 1.99 0.84 7.64
CA VAL A 47 0.93 0.21 8.45
C VAL A 47 -0.06 -0.53 7.54
N VAL A 48 -0.46 0.07 6.42
CA VAL A 48 -1.35 -0.57 5.45
C VAL A 48 -0.68 -1.80 4.83
N LYS A 49 0.61 -1.71 4.49
CA LYS A 49 1.36 -2.87 3.97
C LYS A 49 1.35 -4.06 4.94
N LEU A 50 1.54 -3.82 6.23
CA LEU A 50 1.48 -4.87 7.26
C LEU A 50 0.09 -5.48 7.34
N ILE A 51 -0.96 -4.66 7.31
CA ILE A 51 -2.36 -5.13 7.33
C ILE A 51 -2.63 -5.99 6.10
N THR A 52 -2.30 -5.51 4.90
CA THR A 52 -2.47 -6.25 3.65
C THR A 52 -1.69 -7.57 3.66
N LYS A 53 -0.48 -7.61 4.21
CA LYS A 53 0.31 -8.84 4.31
C LYS A 53 -0.35 -9.89 5.21
N VAL A 54 -0.88 -9.47 6.37
CA VAL A 54 -1.61 -10.39 7.26
C VAL A 54 -2.88 -10.91 6.56
N LEU A 55 -3.62 -10.04 5.87
CA LEU A 55 -4.79 -10.44 5.11
C LEU A 55 -4.43 -11.42 3.97
N SER A 56 -3.35 -11.17 3.23
CA SER A 56 -2.91 -12.06 2.15
C SER A 56 -2.51 -13.43 2.67
N MET A 57 -1.84 -13.49 3.84
CA MET A 57 -1.48 -14.76 4.48
C MET A 57 -2.71 -15.54 4.93
N ARG A 58 -3.74 -14.86 5.45
CA ARG A 58 -5.01 -15.49 5.81
C ARG A 58 -5.76 -15.99 4.59
N LEU A 59 -5.79 -15.19 3.52
CA LEU A 59 -6.45 -15.57 2.27
C LEU A 59 -5.78 -16.81 1.65
N ALA A 60 -4.45 -16.85 1.61
CA ALA A 60 -3.67 -17.97 1.08
C ALA A 60 -3.84 -19.29 1.84
N ALA A 61 -4.43 -19.28 3.03
CA ALA A 61 -4.79 -20.49 3.76
C ALA A 61 -6.16 -21.04 3.36
N ILE A 62 -6.95 -20.26 2.61
CA ILE A 62 -8.33 -20.57 2.21
C ILE A 62 -8.44 -20.85 0.71
N ILE A 63 -7.57 -20.22 -0.11
CA ILE A 63 -7.41 -20.50 -1.55
C ILE A 63 -6.24 -21.44 -1.78
#